data_AF-A0A378PS21-F1
#
_entry.id   AF-A0A378PS21-F1
#
_cell.length_a   1.000
_cell.length_b   1.000
_cell.length_c   1.000
_cell.angle_alpha   90.00
_cell.angle_beta   90.00
_cell.angle_gamma   90.00
#
_symmetry.space_group_name_H-M   'P 1'
#
loop_
_entity.id
_entity.type
_entity.pdbx_description
1 polymer ?
#
loop_
_entity_poly.entity_id
_entity_poly.type
_entity_poly.pdbx_seq_one_letter_code
_entity_poly.pdbx_strand_id
1 'polypeptide(L)'
;MFTADKLMLMMPKIQIQAQSDDIEIIAEQVLKLISAKNNIEIVADKEIILTSNGSYIKIDKEGVEIGSPKKIKLHSSVEVLGG
;
A
#
# COMPACT_ATOMS: atom_id res chain seq x y z
N MET A 1 6.55 6.92 -31.87
CA MET A 1 6.77 6.63 -30.44
C MET A 1 5.99 7.69 -29.67
N PHE A 2 4.86 7.33 -29.06
CA PHE A 2 4.06 8.24 -28.25
C PHE A 2 4.53 8.13 -26.81
N THR A 3 5.34 9.08 -26.34
CA THR A 3 5.52 9.32 -24.90
C THR A 3 4.26 10.02 -24.39
N ALA A 4 3.29 9.24 -23.93
CA ALA A 4 2.17 9.78 -23.18
C ALA A 4 2.63 9.99 -21.73
N ASP A 5 3.19 11.15 -21.42
CA ASP A 5 3.67 11.48 -20.06
C ASP A 5 2.54 11.62 -19.03
N LYS A 6 1.28 11.55 -19.47
CA LYS A 6 0.11 11.73 -18.62
C LYS A 6 -1.12 11.00 -19.17
N LEU A 7 -1.58 9.96 -18.47
CA LEU A 7 -2.89 9.36 -18.68
C LEU A 7 -3.92 10.10 -17.80
N MET A 8 -4.86 10.82 -18.40
CA MET A 8 -5.98 11.48 -17.71
C MET A 8 -7.29 10.85 -18.15
N LEU A 9 -8.02 10.27 -17.21
CA LEU A 9 -9.34 9.66 -17.44
C LEU A 9 -10.37 10.50 -16.68
N MET A 10 -11.38 11.02 -17.37
CA MET A 10 -12.43 11.89 -16.81
C MET A 10 -13.77 11.18 -16.61
N MET A 11 -13.74 9.85 -16.51
CA MET A 11 -14.93 9.02 -16.37
C MET A 11 -15.38 8.92 -14.90
N PRO A 12 -16.68 8.69 -14.64
CA PRO A 12 -17.20 8.58 -13.27
C PRO A 12 -16.59 7.41 -12.48
N LYS A 13 -16.12 6.36 -13.16
CA LYS A 13 -15.42 5.22 -12.54
C LYS A 13 -14.36 4.69 -13.48
N ILE A 14 -13.21 4.35 -12.92
CA ILE A 14 -12.12 3.64 -13.61
C ILE A 14 -11.90 2.34 -12.83
N GLN A 15 -11.81 1.22 -13.55
CA GLN A 15 -11.47 -0.08 -12.98
C GLN A 15 -10.35 -0.68 -13.80
N ILE A 16 -9.26 -1.07 -13.14
CA ILE A 16 -8.16 -1.82 -13.73
C ILE A 16 -8.23 -3.21 -13.08
N GLN A 17 -8.29 -4.26 -13.89
CA GLN A 17 -8.38 -5.64 -13.41
C GLN A 17 -7.47 -6.52 -14.26
N ALA A 18 -6.73 -7.40 -13.61
CA ALA A 18 -6.01 -8.51 -14.23
C ALA A 18 -6.53 -9.80 -13.58
N GLN A 19 -7.53 -10.44 -14.20
CA GLN A 19 -8.28 -11.54 -13.57
C GLN A 19 -7.47 -12.84 -13.44
N SER A 20 -6.42 -12.98 -14.26
CA SER A 20 -5.60 -14.19 -14.35
C SER A 20 -4.11 -13.89 -14.31
N ASP A 21 -3.72 -12.65 -14.02
CA ASP A 21 -2.33 -12.17 -14.12
C ASP A 21 -2.10 -11.01 -13.13
N ASP A 22 -0.85 -10.57 -13.03
CA ASP A 22 -0.42 -9.56 -12.07
C ASP A 22 -0.55 -8.12 -12.60
N ILE A 23 -0.67 -7.16 -11.67
CA ILE A 23 -0.55 -5.73 -11.97
C ILE A 23 0.72 -5.21 -11.29
N GLU A 24 1.72 -4.83 -12.07
CA GLU A 24 2.91 -4.14 -11.58
C GLU A 24 2.83 -2.63 -11.86
N ILE A 25 3.05 -1.82 -10.83
CA ILE A 25 3.12 -0.35 -10.94
C ILE A 25 4.51 0.09 -10.47
N ILE A 26 5.34 0.52 -11.40
CA ILE A 26 6.73 0.92 -11.13
C ILE A 26 6.87 2.43 -11.38
N ALA A 27 7.48 3.14 -10.44
CA ALA A 27 7.82 4.56 -10.56
C ALA A 27 9.28 4.79 -10.15
N GLU A 28 10.04 5.52 -10.97
CA GLU A 28 11.46 5.80 -10.71
C GLU A 28 11.68 6.69 -9.47
N GLN A 29 10.76 7.63 -9.22
CA GLN A 29 10.87 8.57 -8.10
C GLN A 29 9.80 8.34 -7.04
N VAL A 30 8.57 8.80 -7.28
CA VAL A 30 7.52 8.79 -6.25
C VAL A 30 6.22 8.22 -6.82
N LEU A 31 5.66 7.23 -6.13
CA LEU A 31 4.30 6.75 -6.33
C LEU A 31 3.38 7.39 -5.28
N LYS A 32 2.30 8.05 -5.71
CA LYS A 32 1.28 8.63 -4.81
C LYS A 32 -0.07 7.99 -5.07
N LEU A 33 -0.66 7.37 -4.04
CA LEU A 33 -2.07 6.98 -4.03
C LEU A 33 -2.84 8.00 -3.20
N ILE A 34 -3.77 8.74 -3.81
CA ILE A 34 -4.49 9.83 -3.16
C ILE A 34 -5.98 9.68 -3.44
N SER A 35 -6.78 9.62 -2.36
CA SER A 35 -8.23 9.76 -2.41
C SER A 35 -8.60 11.15 -1.90
N ALA A 36 -9.18 12.00 -2.76
CA ALA A 36 -9.42 13.40 -2.42
C ALA A 36 -10.64 13.62 -1.51
N LYS A 37 -11.54 12.63 -1.42
CA LYS A 37 -12.84 12.79 -0.73
C LYS A 37 -13.18 11.64 0.22
N ASN A 38 -12.51 10.51 0.10
CA ASN A 38 -12.88 9.31 0.83
C ASN A 38 -11.63 8.51 1.21
N ASN A 39 -11.76 7.21 1.39
CA ASN A 39 -10.70 6.28 1.77
C ASN A 39 -9.92 5.71 0.59
N ILE A 40 -8.82 5.03 0.93
CA ILE A 40 -8.08 4.10 0.08
C ILE A 40 -8.26 2.72 0.72
N GLU A 41 -8.82 1.78 -0.03
CA GLU A 41 -9.01 0.39 0.41
C GLU A 41 -7.99 -0.51 -0.29
N ILE A 42 -7.23 -1.26 0.50
CA ILE A 42 -6.31 -2.29 0.01
C ILE A 42 -6.79 -3.59 0.64
N VAL A 43 -7.21 -4.53 -0.20
CA VAL A 43 -7.74 -5.82 0.22
C VAL A 43 -6.97 -6.89 -0.52
N ALA A 44 -6.47 -7.88 0.22
CA ALA A 44 -5.81 -9.04 -0.33
C ALA A 44 -6.34 -10.29 0.36
N ASP A 45 -6.46 -11.38 -0.40
CA ASP A 45 -6.89 -12.68 0.13
C ASP A 45 -5.77 -13.35 0.95
N LYS A 46 -4.51 -13.19 0.52
CA LYS A 46 -3.35 -13.82 1.16
C LYS A 46 -2.66 -12.91 2.15
N GLU A 47 -2.06 -11.82 1.66
CA GLU A 47 -1.29 -10.90 2.49
C GLU A 47 -1.15 -9.52 1.85
N ILE A 48 -0.91 -8.51 2.68
CA ILE A 48 -0.46 -7.17 2.28
C ILE A 48 0.91 -6.93 2.92
N ILE A 49 1.91 -6.64 2.09
CA ILE A 49 3.28 -6.32 2.55
C ILE A 49 3.66 -4.91 2.09
N LEU A 50 4.01 -4.05 3.03
CA LEU A 50 4.55 -2.71 2.78
C LEU A 50 5.99 -2.66 3.28
N THR A 51 6.97 -2.49 2.38
CA THR A 51 8.40 -2.53 2.73
C THR A 51 9.11 -1.21 2.40
N SER A 52 10.08 -0.84 3.24
CA SER A 52 10.99 0.28 2.98
C SER A 52 12.26 0.15 3.80
N ASN A 53 13.43 0.22 3.14
CA ASN A 53 14.76 0.22 3.80
C ASN A 53 14.93 -0.90 4.86
N GLY A 54 14.42 -2.10 4.57
CA GLY A 54 14.46 -3.26 5.48
C GLY A 54 13.43 -3.24 6.61
N SER A 55 12.62 -2.19 6.75
CA SER A 55 11.43 -2.19 7.60
C SER A 55 10.21 -2.67 6.82
N TYR A 56 9.23 -3.25 7.50
CA TYR A 56 8.00 -3.69 6.88
C TYR A 56 6.78 -3.62 7.80
N ILE A 57 5.61 -3.58 7.18
CA ILE A 57 4.32 -3.89 7.78
C ILE A 57 3.74 -5.04 6.95
N LYS A 58 3.40 -6.15 7.60
CA LYS A 58 2.75 -7.31 7.00
C LYS A 58 1.40 -7.51 7.67
N ILE A 59 0.38 -7.72 6.85
CA ILE A 59 -0.98 -8.06 7.29
C ILE A 59 -1.34 -9.37 6.59
N ASP A 60 -1.57 -10.41 7.37
CA ASP A 60 -1.92 -11.75 6.90
C ASP A 60 -2.91 -12.43 7.85
N LYS A 61 -3.13 -13.73 7.66
CA LYS A 61 -4.04 -14.53 8.48
C LYS A 61 -3.64 -14.63 9.97
N GLU A 62 -2.37 -14.41 10.30
CA GLU A 62 -1.85 -14.48 11.68
C GLU A 62 -1.99 -13.11 12.39
N GLY A 63 -2.22 -12.04 11.63
CA GLY A 63 -2.53 -10.70 12.15
C GLY A 63 -1.67 -9.60 11.52
N VAL A 64 -1.22 -8.66 12.36
CA VAL A 64 -0.39 -7.52 11.95
C VAL A 64 1.02 -7.67 12.53
N GLU A 65 2.02 -7.71 11.66
CA GLU A 65 3.43 -7.80 12.01
C GLU A 65 4.16 -6.54 11.55
N ILE A 66 4.94 -5.92 12.44
CA ILE A 66 5.73 -4.73 12.15
C ILE A 66 7.18 -5.03 12.51
N GLY A 67 8.06 -5.03 11.50
CA GLY A 67 9.49 -5.27 11.67
C GLY A 67 10.33 -4.08 11.24
N SER A 68 11.40 -3.80 11.97
CA SER A 68 12.40 -2.81 11.56
C SER A 68 13.78 -3.17 12.13
N PRO A 69 14.87 -2.94 11.37
CA PRO A 69 16.23 -3.04 11.90
C PRO A 69 16.57 -1.92 12.89
N LYS A 70 15.73 -0.88 12.98
CA LYS A 70 15.89 0.26 13.89
C LYS A 70 14.69 0.37 14.84
N LYS A 71 14.73 1.36 15.73
CA LYS A 71 13.66 1.62 16.70
C LYS A 71 12.35 1.96 15.98
N ILE A 72 11.27 1.30 16.38
CA ILE A 72 9.89 1.65 15.99
C ILE A 72 9.37 2.66 17.02
N LYS A 73 8.82 3.78 16.55
CA LYS A 73 8.18 4.78 17.41
C LYS A 73 6.67 4.65 17.30
N LEU A 74 6.03 4.22 18.38
CA LEU A 74 4.58 4.10 18.48
C LEU A 74 4.05 5.26 19.33
N HIS A 75 3.04 5.95 18.81
CA HIS A 75 2.29 6.97 19.55
C HIS A 75 0.90 6.41 19.82
N SER A 76 0.66 5.96 21.05
CA SER A 76 -0.63 5.41 21.49
C SER A 76 -1.15 6.20 22.69
N SER A 77 -2.48 6.38 22.75
CA SER A 77 -3.17 6.88 23.95
C SER A 77 -3.50 5.75 24.95
N VAL A 78 -3.25 4.50 24.56
CA VAL A 78 -3.48 3.30 25.36
C VAL A 78 -2.14 2.61 25.60
N GLU A 79 -1.86 2.30 26.87
CA GLU A 79 -0.71 1.53 27.30
C GLU A 79 -0.81 0.11 26.72
N VAL A 80 0.11 -0.24 25.82
CA VAL A 80 0.24 -1.62 25.35
C VAL A 80 0.97 -2.39 26.46
N LEU A 81 0.21 -3.08 27.32
CA LEU A 81 0.75 -4.02 28.29
C LEU A 81 1.26 -5.25 27.52
N GLY A 82 2.55 -5.25 27.18
CA GLY A 82 3.24 -6.46 26.74
C GLY A 82 3.43 -7.40 27.93
N GLY A 83 3.04 -8.67 27.75
CA GLY A 83 3.51 -9.77 28.60
C GLY A 83 4.93 -10.18 28.25
#